data_AF-A0A7R9DLF5-F1
#
_entry.id   AF-A0A7R9DLF5-F1
#
_cell.length_a   1.000
_cell.length_b   1.000
_cell.length_c   1.000
_cell.angle_alpha   90.00
_cell.angle_beta   90.00
_cell.angle_gamma   90.00
#
_symmetry.space_group_name_H-M   'P 1'
#
loop_
_entity.id
_entity.type
_entity.pdbx_description
1 polymer ?
#
loop_
_entity_poly.entity_id
_entity_poly.type
_entity_poly.pdbx_seq_one_letter_code
_entity_poly.pdbx_strand_id
1 'polypeptide(L)'
;MKTASSLHQVKCTYYSDTALIVREHYLREDIWCGSNVCIKCPHKTQELVLDEDPPSKSTLFPFPHYLVLDTCVVLNQIDVLEENLLCNVIIVQTVLDEVKHRSSVVYKRLRDILANPARKFYTFVNEHHQCTYIERKPGEKVNDRNDRAIRVAAAWYESHLATSQPGNKKDPLNVRVILITDDYANKAKAESEGLMAATIVEYVKSLKDSTTIIDKLNLANIQYEADWGGREPFFPPHLTPIQIHEGIKSARLMQGTFLASRDNFLEGQVNIEGQEKFILVQGREGLNRAVNGDSVAIELLPEEEWSAPSELVMMDEEDES
;
A
#
# COMPACT_ATOMS: atom_id res chain seq x y z
N MET A 1 1.12 -25.80 -32.49
CA MET A 1 1.18 -26.37 -31.12
C MET A 1 -0.10 -25.97 -30.42
N LYS A 2 -0.83 -26.94 -29.88
CA LYS A 2 -2.14 -26.73 -29.25
C LYS A 2 -1.92 -25.96 -27.93
N THR A 3 -2.37 -24.72 -27.85
CA THR A 3 -2.54 -23.99 -26.59
C THR A 3 -3.60 -24.74 -25.77
N ALA A 4 -3.16 -25.47 -24.77
CA ALA A 4 -4.05 -26.06 -23.77
C ALA A 4 -4.45 -24.95 -22.80
N SER A 5 -5.47 -24.18 -23.16
CA SER A 5 -6.16 -23.30 -22.22
C SER A 5 -6.97 -24.19 -21.29
N SER A 6 -6.48 -24.46 -20.07
CA SER A 6 -7.28 -25.16 -19.07
C SER A 6 -8.36 -24.20 -18.55
N LEU A 7 -9.57 -24.38 -19.05
CA LEU A 7 -10.72 -23.52 -18.77
C LEU A 7 -11.27 -23.84 -17.36
N HIS A 8 -10.77 -23.14 -16.35
CA HIS A 8 -11.30 -23.18 -14.99
C HIS A 8 -12.22 -21.98 -14.78
N GLN A 9 -13.53 -22.18 -14.99
CA GLN A 9 -14.53 -21.16 -14.69
C GLN A 9 -14.76 -21.10 -13.17
N VAL A 10 -14.36 -19.99 -12.54
CA VAL A 10 -14.68 -19.70 -11.13
C VAL A 10 -15.79 -18.67 -11.07
N LYS A 11 -16.91 -19.02 -10.42
CA LYS A 11 -18.11 -18.19 -10.29
C LYS A 11 -18.20 -17.64 -8.87
N CYS A 12 -18.00 -16.33 -8.69
CA CYS A 12 -18.20 -15.67 -7.39
C CYS A 12 -19.66 -15.20 -7.26
N THR A 13 -20.30 -15.50 -6.12
CA THR A 13 -21.69 -15.11 -5.80
C THR A 13 -21.77 -14.26 -4.53
N TYR A 14 -22.47 -13.14 -4.58
CA TYR A 14 -22.89 -12.35 -3.41
C TYR A 14 -24.42 -12.15 -3.45
N TYR A 15 -25.09 -12.25 -2.30
CA TYR A 15 -26.56 -12.26 -2.20
C TYR A 15 -27.08 -11.04 -1.42
N SER A 16 -27.71 -10.09 -2.14
CA SER A 16 -28.96 -9.35 -1.82
C SER A 16 -29.03 -8.00 -2.57
N ASP A 17 -30.20 -7.71 -3.17
CA ASP A 17 -30.67 -6.52 -3.92
C ASP A 17 -29.78 -5.86 -5.00
N THR A 18 -28.65 -6.48 -5.34
CA THR A 18 -27.62 -5.91 -6.20
C THR A 18 -27.34 -6.82 -7.39
N ALA A 19 -27.12 -6.21 -8.56
CA ALA A 19 -26.91 -6.94 -9.81
C ALA A 19 -25.78 -7.97 -9.70
N LEU A 20 -26.05 -9.22 -10.10
CA LEU A 20 -25.06 -10.29 -10.13
C LEU A 20 -24.06 -10.03 -11.26
N ILE A 21 -22.84 -9.63 -10.92
CA ILE A 21 -21.75 -9.50 -11.87
C ILE A 21 -21.01 -10.84 -11.95
N VAL A 22 -21.30 -11.62 -12.99
CA VAL A 22 -20.50 -12.79 -13.35
C VAL A 22 -19.44 -12.36 -14.36
N ARG A 23 -18.18 -12.68 -14.07
CA ARG A 23 -17.07 -12.48 -15.01
C ARG A 23 -16.34 -13.80 -15.18
N GLU A 24 -15.91 -14.08 -16.40
CA GLU A 24 -15.02 -15.21 -16.67
C GLU A 24 -13.61 -14.84 -16.22
N HIS A 25 -12.96 -15.75 -15.49
CA HIS A 25 -11.57 -15.61 -15.07
C HIS A 25 -10.74 -16.68 -15.77
N TYR A 26 -9.88 -16.27 -16.69
CA TYR A 26 -9.01 -17.18 -17.43
C TYR A 26 -7.68 -17.37 -16.71
N LEU A 27 -7.32 -18.63 -16.48
CA LEU A 27 -6.01 -19.04 -15.96
C LEU A 27 -5.07 -19.45 -17.09
N ARG A 28 -3.82 -19.04 -16.97
CA ARG A 28 -2.79 -19.11 -18.00
C ARG A 28 -1.54 -19.80 -17.45
N GLU A 29 -0.86 -20.52 -18.34
CA GLU A 29 0.43 -21.17 -18.09
C GLU A 29 1.59 -20.43 -18.78
N ASP A 30 1.27 -19.45 -19.63
CA ASP A 30 2.23 -18.68 -20.44
C ASP A 30 2.56 -17.29 -19.84
N ILE A 31 2.32 -17.12 -18.54
CA ILE A 31 2.74 -15.92 -17.80
C ILE A 31 4.15 -16.17 -17.24
N TRP A 32 5.12 -15.38 -17.68
CA TRP A 32 6.52 -15.54 -17.31
C TRP A 32 6.87 -14.89 -15.96
N CYS A 33 7.95 -15.37 -15.34
CA CYS A 33 8.41 -14.88 -14.04
C CYS A 33 9.27 -13.60 -14.12
N GLY A 34 9.71 -13.19 -15.32
CA GLY A 34 10.53 -12.00 -15.54
C GLY A 34 12.00 -12.12 -15.10
N SER A 35 12.44 -13.29 -14.62
CA SER A 35 13.79 -13.54 -14.11
C SER A 35 14.74 -14.07 -15.18
N ASN A 36 15.93 -13.48 -15.26
CA ASN A 36 17.00 -13.95 -16.15
C ASN A 36 17.64 -15.27 -15.68
N VAL A 37 17.37 -15.70 -14.44
CA VAL A 37 17.78 -17.02 -13.92
C VAL A 37 16.92 -18.15 -14.49
N CYS A 38 15.71 -17.84 -14.96
CA CYS A 38 14.74 -18.87 -15.29
C CYS A 38 15.02 -19.53 -16.65
N ILE A 39 15.08 -20.86 -16.64
CA ILE A 39 15.22 -21.69 -17.86
C ILE A 39 13.89 -22.37 -18.27
N LYS A 40 12.82 -22.20 -17.49
CA LYS A 40 11.53 -22.88 -17.67
C LYS A 40 10.50 -22.06 -18.41
N CYS A 41 10.42 -20.77 -18.14
CA CYS A 41 9.43 -19.91 -18.76
C CYS A 41 9.82 -19.61 -20.23
N PRO A 42 8.83 -19.47 -21.14
CA PRO A 42 9.08 -19.22 -22.56
C PRO A 42 9.39 -17.74 -22.82
N HIS A 43 10.50 -17.25 -22.26
CA HIS A 43 10.87 -15.83 -22.32
C HIS A 43 11.23 -15.36 -23.73
N LYS A 44 10.87 -14.11 -24.07
CA LYS A 44 11.60 -13.33 -25.08
C LYS A 44 12.64 -12.45 -24.38
N THR A 45 13.75 -12.16 -25.04
CA THR A 45 14.89 -11.42 -24.45
C THR A 45 14.51 -10.03 -23.91
N GLN A 46 13.50 -9.37 -24.47
CA GLN A 46 13.01 -8.06 -24.02
C GLN A 46 12.09 -8.12 -22.78
N GLU A 47 11.70 -9.32 -22.34
CA GLU A 47 10.76 -9.56 -21.23
C GLU A 47 11.48 -9.97 -19.93
N LEU A 48 12.82 -10.04 -19.97
CA LEU A 48 13.69 -10.31 -18.84
C LEU A 48 14.02 -9.00 -18.12
N VAL A 49 13.38 -8.78 -16.99
CA VAL A 49 13.52 -7.52 -16.22
C VAL A 49 14.41 -7.72 -15.01
N LEU A 50 14.34 -8.86 -14.32
CA LEU A 50 15.12 -9.13 -13.11
C LEU A 50 16.45 -9.77 -13.47
N ASP A 51 17.52 -9.34 -12.81
CA ASP A 51 18.90 -9.72 -13.09
C ASP A 51 19.18 -11.17 -12.68
N GLU A 52 20.16 -11.83 -13.34
CA GLU A 52 20.56 -13.21 -13.05
C GLU A 52 21.33 -13.33 -11.72
N ASP A 53 22.12 -12.32 -11.39
CA ASP A 53 22.90 -12.23 -10.14
C ASP A 53 22.62 -10.86 -9.48
N PRO A 54 21.48 -10.70 -8.78
CA PRO A 54 21.14 -9.45 -8.12
C PRO A 54 22.10 -9.20 -6.93
N PRO A 55 22.83 -8.07 -6.91
CA PRO A 55 23.78 -7.79 -5.83
C PRO A 55 23.04 -7.55 -4.51
N SER A 56 23.37 -8.30 -3.46
CA SER A 56 22.85 -8.02 -2.12
C SER A 56 23.68 -6.97 -1.40
N LYS A 57 23.04 -5.84 -1.08
CA LYS A 57 23.56 -4.82 -0.17
C LYS A 57 23.10 -5.03 1.28
N SER A 58 22.26 -6.03 1.53
CA SER A 58 21.68 -6.31 2.84
C SER A 58 22.63 -7.16 3.70
N THR A 59 22.80 -6.75 4.95
CA THR A 59 23.49 -7.56 5.97
C THR A 59 22.58 -8.65 6.56
N LEU A 60 21.25 -8.46 6.49
CA LEU A 60 20.25 -9.42 6.96
C LEU A 60 20.09 -10.59 5.97
N PHE A 61 20.15 -10.32 4.67
CA PHE A 61 20.09 -11.31 3.60
C PHE A 61 21.35 -11.23 2.73
N PRO A 62 22.50 -11.77 3.19
CA PRO A 62 23.81 -11.62 2.52
C PRO A 62 24.00 -12.60 1.35
N PHE A 63 22.96 -12.80 0.54
CA PHE A 63 22.93 -13.67 -0.64
C PHE A 63 22.06 -13.02 -1.74
N PRO A 64 22.23 -13.37 -3.03
CA PRO A 64 21.41 -12.81 -4.11
C PRO A 64 19.92 -13.04 -3.86
N HIS A 65 19.10 -11.99 -3.98
CA HIS A 65 17.67 -12.12 -3.77
C HIS A 65 16.83 -11.11 -4.53
N TYR A 66 15.57 -11.50 -4.79
CA TYR A 66 14.50 -10.62 -5.24
C TYR A 66 13.59 -10.26 -4.08
N LEU A 67 12.95 -9.10 -4.19
CA LEU A 67 11.97 -8.62 -3.21
C LEU A 67 10.56 -8.79 -3.78
N VAL A 68 9.65 -9.38 -3.01
CA VAL A 68 8.21 -9.33 -3.29
C VAL A 68 7.60 -8.35 -2.29
N LEU A 69 6.99 -7.28 -2.77
CA LEU A 69 6.39 -6.27 -1.89
C LEU A 69 4.93 -6.59 -1.58
N ASP A 70 4.54 -6.34 -0.33
CA ASP A 70 3.15 -6.31 0.11
C ASP A 70 2.47 -4.97 -0.20
N THR A 71 1.13 -4.95 -0.23
CA THR A 71 0.32 -3.75 -0.46
C THR A 71 0.58 -2.67 0.59
N CYS A 72 0.67 -3.03 1.87
CA CYS A 72 0.89 -2.08 2.96
C CYS A 72 2.21 -1.31 2.80
N VAL A 73 3.27 -1.98 2.39
CA VAL A 73 4.59 -1.39 2.14
C VAL A 73 4.52 -0.38 1.01
N VAL A 74 3.87 -0.74 -0.10
CA VAL A 74 3.72 0.16 -1.25
C VAL A 74 2.90 1.41 -0.88
N LEU A 75 1.82 1.25 -0.12
CA LEU A 75 0.95 2.37 0.26
C LEU A 75 1.62 3.33 1.25
N ASN A 76 2.37 2.78 2.20
CA ASN A 76 2.89 3.57 3.32
C ASN A 76 4.33 4.05 3.11
N GLN A 77 5.09 3.44 2.19
CA GLN A 77 6.52 3.68 2.01
C GLN A 77 6.90 3.98 0.56
N ILE A 78 5.97 4.55 -0.23
CA ILE A 78 6.24 4.87 -1.64
C ILE A 78 7.45 5.79 -1.82
N ASP A 79 7.71 6.71 -0.87
CA ASP A 79 8.85 7.62 -0.91
C ASP A 79 10.20 6.86 -0.81
N VAL A 80 10.23 5.77 -0.02
CA VAL A 80 11.38 4.85 0.05
C VAL A 80 11.53 4.06 -1.25
N LEU A 81 10.42 3.66 -1.87
CA LEU A 81 10.45 2.93 -3.14
C LEU A 81 10.89 3.81 -4.32
N GLU A 82 10.75 5.13 -4.25
CA GLU A 82 11.24 6.05 -5.28
C GLU A 82 12.77 6.19 -5.30
N GLU A 83 13.44 5.83 -4.20
CA GLU A 83 14.90 5.86 -4.12
C GLU A 83 15.57 4.73 -4.91
N ASN A 84 16.73 5.03 -5.50
CA ASN A 84 17.45 4.10 -6.37
C ASN A 84 18.23 3.00 -5.63
N LEU A 85 17.96 2.76 -4.34
CA LEU A 85 18.65 1.70 -3.58
C LEU A 85 17.97 0.33 -3.70
N LEU A 86 16.67 0.30 -4.01
CA LEU A 86 15.93 -0.95 -4.21
C LEU A 86 15.86 -1.28 -5.70
N CYS A 87 16.35 -2.47 -6.04
CA CYS A 87 16.32 -3.05 -7.39
C CYS A 87 15.88 -4.52 -7.31
N ASN A 88 15.50 -5.10 -8.45
CA ASN A 88 15.08 -6.49 -8.58
C ASN A 88 13.85 -6.81 -7.72
N VAL A 89 12.82 -5.99 -7.91
CA VAL A 89 11.58 -6.00 -7.13
C VAL A 89 10.44 -6.58 -7.97
N ILE A 90 9.69 -7.50 -7.40
CA ILE A 90 8.50 -8.11 -7.97
C ILE A 90 7.28 -7.47 -7.31
N ILE A 91 6.41 -6.88 -8.13
CA ILE A 91 5.10 -6.41 -7.74
C ILE A 91 4.06 -7.35 -8.32
N VAL A 92 3.30 -8.04 -7.48
CA VAL A 92 2.23 -8.92 -7.95
C VAL A 92 0.98 -8.12 -8.33
N GLN A 93 0.19 -8.61 -9.27
CA GLN A 93 -1.01 -7.93 -9.76
C GLN A 93 -1.99 -7.62 -8.63
N THR A 94 -2.18 -8.53 -7.66
CA THR A 94 -3.03 -8.28 -6.49
C THR A 94 -2.65 -6.98 -5.77
N VAL A 95 -1.36 -6.71 -5.60
CA VAL A 95 -0.85 -5.49 -4.96
C VAL A 95 -1.13 -4.27 -5.85
N LEU A 96 -0.90 -4.36 -7.16
CA LEU A 96 -1.20 -3.26 -8.08
C LEU A 96 -2.68 -2.87 -8.08
N ASP A 97 -3.57 -3.86 -8.11
CA ASP A 97 -5.01 -3.64 -8.14
C ASP A 97 -5.51 -3.05 -6.82
N GLU A 98 -4.98 -3.52 -5.69
CA GLU A 98 -5.33 -2.99 -4.37
C GLU A 98 -4.79 -1.56 -4.17
N VAL A 99 -3.55 -1.28 -4.55
CA VAL A 99 -2.96 0.07 -4.49
C VAL A 99 -3.76 1.03 -5.37
N LYS A 100 -4.15 0.61 -6.59
CA LYS A 100 -5.00 1.40 -7.48
C LYS A 100 -6.35 1.73 -6.86
N HIS A 101 -6.94 0.78 -6.15
CA HIS A 101 -8.23 0.96 -5.48
C HIS A 101 -8.12 1.89 -4.26
N ARG A 102 -7.03 1.79 -3.49
CA ARG A 102 -6.82 2.56 -2.25
C ARG A 102 -6.25 3.95 -2.47
N SER A 103 -5.36 4.15 -3.44
CA SER A 103 -4.75 5.44 -3.74
C SER A 103 -4.28 5.54 -5.19
N SER A 104 -5.01 6.33 -6.00
CA SER A 104 -4.64 6.62 -7.39
C SER A 104 -3.31 7.37 -7.49
N VAL A 105 -2.97 8.18 -6.48
CA VAL A 105 -1.71 8.93 -6.40
C VAL A 105 -0.53 7.97 -6.23
N VAL A 106 -0.59 7.08 -5.24
CA VAL A 106 0.46 6.06 -5.02
C VAL A 106 0.56 5.14 -6.23
N TYR A 107 -0.56 4.74 -6.83
CA TYR A 107 -0.57 3.92 -8.03
C TYR A 107 0.17 4.61 -9.19
N LYS A 108 -0.05 5.91 -9.43
CA LYS A 108 0.66 6.65 -10.48
C LYS A 108 2.18 6.65 -10.22
N ARG A 109 2.59 6.95 -8.99
CA ARG A 109 4.01 6.94 -8.59
C ARG A 109 4.64 5.56 -8.78
N LEU A 110 3.95 4.49 -8.37
CA LEU A 110 4.39 3.12 -8.60
C LEU A 110 4.51 2.77 -10.09
N ARG A 111 3.60 3.27 -10.94
CA ARG A 111 3.68 3.09 -12.40
C ARG A 111 4.91 3.78 -12.99
N ASP A 112 5.29 4.95 -12.48
CA ASP A 112 6.50 5.66 -12.88
C ASP A 112 7.77 4.88 -12.49
N ILE A 113 7.80 4.26 -11.29
CA ILE A 113 8.88 3.36 -10.86
C ILE A 113 8.96 2.13 -11.78
N LEU A 114 7.84 1.48 -12.07
CA LEU A 114 7.76 0.31 -12.96
C LEU A 114 8.19 0.62 -14.40
N ALA A 115 7.96 1.85 -14.86
CA ALA A 115 8.35 2.28 -16.21
C ALA A 115 9.86 2.50 -16.35
N ASN A 116 10.60 2.63 -15.24
CA ASN A 116 12.04 2.88 -15.26
C ASN A 116 12.84 1.55 -15.35
N PRO A 117 13.46 1.23 -16.50
CA PRO A 117 14.16 -0.04 -16.68
C PRO A 117 15.40 -0.20 -15.78
N ALA A 118 15.99 0.91 -15.32
CA ALA A 118 17.16 0.90 -14.44
C ALA A 118 16.80 0.40 -13.03
N ARG A 119 15.53 0.52 -12.62
CA ARG A 119 15.04 0.08 -11.31
C ARG A 119 14.78 -1.41 -11.23
N LYS A 120 14.60 -2.09 -12.37
CA LYS A 120 14.37 -3.54 -12.43
C LYS A 120 13.14 -3.97 -11.61
N PHE A 121 12.06 -3.20 -11.71
CA PHE A 121 10.77 -3.57 -11.11
C PHE A 121 9.96 -4.36 -12.13
N TYR A 122 9.49 -5.53 -11.74
CA TYR A 122 8.73 -6.43 -12.59
C TYR A 122 7.30 -6.60 -12.07
N THR A 123 6.32 -6.55 -12.97
CA THR A 123 4.93 -6.88 -12.64
C THR A 123 4.63 -8.34 -12.94
N PHE A 124 4.25 -9.11 -11.92
CA PHE A 124 3.83 -10.50 -12.08
C PHE A 124 2.31 -10.64 -11.99
N VAL A 125 1.71 -11.21 -13.05
CA VAL A 125 0.26 -11.34 -13.22
C VAL A 125 -0.25 -12.59 -12.50
N ASN A 126 -0.16 -12.60 -11.16
CA ASN A 126 -0.47 -13.77 -10.33
C ASN A 126 -1.95 -14.19 -10.37
N GLU A 127 -2.88 -13.24 -10.54
CA GLU A 127 -4.31 -13.55 -10.60
C GLU A 127 -4.67 -14.43 -11.80
N HIS A 128 -3.97 -14.24 -12.94
CA HIS A 128 -4.22 -15.02 -14.15
C HIS A 128 -3.27 -16.21 -14.30
N HIS A 129 -2.34 -16.43 -13.36
CA HIS A 129 -1.35 -17.50 -13.47
C HIS A 129 -1.84 -18.76 -12.75
N GLN A 130 -1.88 -19.89 -13.48
CA GLN A 130 -2.53 -21.12 -13.02
C GLN A 130 -1.98 -21.64 -11.68
N CYS A 131 -0.67 -21.55 -11.42
CA CYS A 131 -0.07 -22.08 -10.19
C CYS A 131 -0.12 -21.12 -8.99
N THR A 132 -0.52 -19.86 -9.19
CA THR A 132 -0.49 -18.83 -8.13
C THR A 132 -1.85 -18.20 -7.88
N TYR A 133 -2.81 -18.41 -8.79
CA TYR A 133 -4.20 -18.06 -8.54
C TYR A 133 -4.76 -18.83 -7.34
N ILE A 134 -5.49 -18.10 -6.51
CA ILE A 134 -6.19 -18.66 -5.37
C ILE A 134 -7.63 -18.13 -5.29
N GLU A 135 -8.54 -19.03 -4.94
CA GLU A 135 -9.91 -18.67 -4.60
C GLU A 135 -10.01 -18.15 -3.18
N ARG A 136 -11.03 -17.30 -2.96
CA ARG A 136 -11.38 -16.82 -1.62
C ARG A 136 -12.06 -17.94 -0.85
N LYS A 137 -11.59 -18.21 0.37
CA LYS A 137 -12.20 -19.21 1.25
C LYS A 137 -13.51 -18.68 1.85
N PRO A 138 -14.47 -19.55 2.19
CA PRO A 138 -15.69 -19.13 2.89
C PRO A 138 -15.35 -18.37 4.18
N GLY A 139 -15.90 -17.16 4.34
CA GLY A 139 -15.67 -16.31 5.52
C GLY A 139 -14.34 -15.56 5.57
N GLU A 140 -13.42 -15.78 4.63
CA GLU A 140 -12.14 -15.06 4.54
C GLU A 140 -12.40 -13.59 4.14
N LYS A 141 -11.70 -12.61 4.71
CA LYS A 141 -11.81 -11.21 4.26
C LYS A 141 -11.06 -11.00 2.94
N VAL A 142 -11.33 -9.89 2.25
CA VAL A 142 -10.61 -9.54 1.01
C VAL A 142 -9.11 -9.37 1.28
N ASN A 143 -8.76 -8.64 2.35
CA ASN A 143 -7.36 -8.44 2.77
C ASN A 143 -6.67 -9.78 3.04
N ASP A 144 -7.25 -10.63 3.91
CA ASP A 144 -6.69 -11.95 4.23
C ASP A 144 -6.41 -12.81 2.99
N ARG A 145 -7.31 -12.74 1.99
CA ARG A 145 -7.13 -13.43 0.72
C ARG A 145 -5.98 -12.83 -0.08
N ASN A 146 -5.89 -11.50 -0.16
CA ASN A 146 -4.82 -10.82 -0.89
C ASN A 146 -3.44 -11.10 -0.27
N ASP A 147 -3.33 -11.02 1.05
CA ASP A 147 -2.11 -11.37 1.81
C ASP A 147 -1.68 -12.81 1.50
N ARG A 148 -2.64 -13.73 1.46
CA ARG A 148 -2.41 -15.12 1.07
C ARG A 148 -2.00 -15.26 -0.40
N ALA A 149 -2.55 -14.46 -1.31
CA ALA A 149 -2.17 -14.48 -2.72
C ALA A 149 -0.70 -14.07 -2.90
N ILE A 150 -0.27 -13.05 -2.16
CA ILE A 150 1.11 -12.55 -2.15
C ILE A 150 2.06 -13.64 -1.62
N ARG A 151 1.71 -14.29 -0.49
CA ARG A 151 2.50 -15.41 0.07
C ARG A 151 2.59 -16.60 -0.89
N VAL A 152 1.48 -16.97 -1.55
CA VAL A 152 1.48 -18.04 -2.56
C VAL A 152 2.36 -17.68 -3.75
N ALA A 153 2.33 -16.43 -4.23
CA ALA A 153 3.22 -15.98 -5.29
C ALA A 153 4.69 -16.03 -4.86
N ALA A 154 5.03 -15.56 -3.65
CA ALA A 154 6.39 -15.62 -3.11
C ALA A 154 6.88 -17.08 -2.98
N ALA A 155 6.04 -17.99 -2.46
CA ALA A 155 6.33 -19.41 -2.36
C ALA A 155 6.56 -20.07 -3.73
N TRP A 156 5.74 -19.68 -4.72
CA TRP A 156 5.89 -20.14 -6.08
C TRP A 156 7.21 -19.67 -6.70
N TYR A 157 7.56 -18.38 -6.59
CA TYR A 157 8.83 -17.86 -7.11
C TYR A 157 10.02 -18.58 -6.49
N GLU A 158 10.02 -18.75 -5.17
CA GLU A 158 11.08 -19.42 -4.44
C GLU A 158 11.27 -20.88 -4.91
N SER A 159 10.17 -21.59 -5.20
CA SER A 159 10.21 -22.97 -5.71
C SER A 159 10.58 -23.02 -7.20
N HIS A 160 10.08 -22.07 -7.99
CA HIS A 160 10.30 -21.98 -9.42
C HIS A 160 11.76 -21.67 -9.75
N LEU A 161 12.35 -20.67 -9.07
CA LEU A 161 13.76 -20.28 -9.26
C LEU A 161 14.71 -21.39 -8.82
N ALA A 162 14.41 -22.12 -7.74
CA ALA A 162 15.23 -23.25 -7.29
C ALA A 162 15.35 -24.35 -8.36
N THR A 163 14.36 -24.50 -9.24
CA THR A 163 14.40 -25.49 -10.32
C THR A 163 15.15 -25.03 -11.57
N SER A 164 15.54 -23.75 -11.61
CA SER A 164 16.33 -23.17 -12.72
C SER A 164 17.79 -22.91 -12.33
N GLN A 165 18.18 -23.31 -11.12
CA GLN A 165 19.50 -23.04 -10.55
C GLN A 165 20.20 -24.35 -10.15
N PRO A 166 21.53 -24.41 -10.21
CA PRO A 166 22.28 -25.58 -9.78
C PRO A 166 22.26 -25.73 -8.25
N GLY A 167 22.59 -26.93 -7.77
CA GLY A 167 22.74 -27.18 -6.34
C GLY A 167 21.41 -27.25 -5.57
N ASN A 168 21.50 -27.08 -4.25
CA ASN A 168 20.33 -27.08 -3.38
C ASN A 168 19.73 -25.66 -3.30
N LYS A 169 18.45 -25.56 -2.97
CA LYS A 169 17.73 -24.30 -2.70
C LYS A 169 18.45 -23.35 -1.71
N LYS A 170 19.30 -23.89 -0.82
CA LYS A 170 20.04 -23.14 0.19
C LYS A 170 21.48 -22.79 -0.22
N ASP A 171 21.87 -23.02 -1.48
CA ASP A 171 23.18 -22.61 -1.98
C ASP A 171 23.33 -21.09 -1.85
N PRO A 172 24.43 -20.57 -1.28
CA PRO A 172 24.64 -19.12 -1.12
C PRO A 172 24.72 -18.35 -2.43
N LEU A 173 24.97 -19.02 -3.56
CA LEU A 173 24.97 -18.41 -4.89
C LEU A 173 23.58 -18.35 -5.53
N ASN A 174 22.61 -19.09 -5.00
CA ASN A 174 21.28 -19.15 -5.59
C ASN A 174 20.46 -17.92 -5.22
N VAL A 175 19.80 -17.33 -6.22
CA VAL A 175 18.82 -16.25 -6.06
C VAL A 175 17.62 -16.76 -5.28
N ARG A 176 17.31 -16.05 -4.20
CA ARG A 176 16.20 -16.32 -3.29
C ARG A 176 15.13 -15.24 -3.36
N VAL A 177 14.00 -15.48 -2.69
CA VAL A 177 12.88 -14.53 -2.63
C VAL A 177 12.62 -14.11 -1.20
N ILE A 178 12.55 -12.79 -0.97
CA ILE A 178 12.19 -12.20 0.32
C ILE A 178 10.85 -11.48 0.19
N LEU A 179 9.90 -11.82 1.05
CA LEU A 179 8.65 -11.06 1.20
C LEU A 179 8.87 -9.85 2.11
N ILE A 180 8.58 -8.66 1.63
CA ILE A 180 8.63 -7.43 2.42
C ILE A 180 7.21 -7.02 2.78
N THR A 181 6.88 -7.06 4.08
CA THR A 181 5.56 -6.73 4.61
C THR A 181 5.68 -6.05 5.97
N ASP A 182 4.90 -4.99 6.18
CA ASP A 182 4.76 -4.34 7.49
C ASP A 182 3.56 -4.88 8.29
N ASP A 183 2.77 -5.81 7.72
CA ASP A 183 1.75 -6.54 8.48
C ASP A 183 2.44 -7.69 9.25
N TYR A 184 2.52 -7.52 10.58
CA TYR A 184 3.11 -8.51 11.48
C TYR A 184 2.42 -9.88 11.42
N ALA A 185 1.10 -9.92 11.23
CA ALA A 185 0.37 -11.18 11.12
C ALA A 185 0.66 -11.85 9.77
N ASN A 186 0.78 -11.09 8.69
CA ASN A 186 1.19 -11.63 7.39
C ASN A 186 2.64 -12.15 7.43
N LYS A 187 3.56 -11.38 8.04
CA LYS A 187 4.95 -11.79 8.28
C LYS A 187 5.03 -13.12 9.04
N ALA A 188 4.35 -13.22 10.18
CA ALA A 188 4.36 -14.43 11.01
C ALA A 188 3.80 -15.64 10.27
N LYS A 189 2.73 -15.46 9.48
CA LYS A 189 2.18 -16.52 8.62
C LYS A 189 3.18 -16.95 7.55
N ALA A 190 3.84 -15.99 6.89
CA ALA A 190 4.85 -16.27 5.87
C ALA A 190 6.02 -17.09 6.43
N GLU A 191 6.54 -16.69 7.60
CA GLU A 191 7.62 -17.43 8.29
C GLU A 191 7.17 -18.84 8.68
N SER A 192 5.92 -19.02 9.15
CA SER A 192 5.37 -20.34 9.48
C SER A 192 5.25 -21.27 8.27
N GLU A 193 5.10 -20.69 7.07
CA GLU A 193 5.06 -21.39 5.78
C GLU A 193 6.45 -21.60 5.17
N GLY A 194 7.52 -21.20 5.88
CA GLY A 194 8.91 -21.38 5.44
C GLY A 194 9.38 -20.34 4.42
N LEU A 195 8.68 -19.21 4.31
CA LEU A 195 9.11 -18.07 3.51
C LEU A 195 10.06 -17.18 4.31
N MET A 196 10.99 -16.54 3.63
CA MET A 196 11.79 -15.47 4.22
C MET A 196 10.99 -14.18 4.13
N ALA A 197 10.76 -13.55 5.26
CA ALA A 197 10.03 -12.29 5.34
C ALA A 197 10.75 -11.29 6.24
N ALA A 198 10.60 -10.00 5.94
CA ALA A 198 11.09 -8.91 6.75
C ALA A 198 10.15 -7.71 6.65
N THR A 199 10.17 -6.84 7.65
CA THR A 199 9.55 -5.51 7.50
C THR A 199 10.44 -4.64 6.62
N ILE A 200 9.85 -3.59 6.03
CA ILE A 200 10.66 -2.65 5.24
C ILE A 200 11.71 -1.96 6.10
N VAL A 201 11.40 -1.70 7.38
CA VAL A 201 12.31 -1.09 8.35
C VAL A 201 13.50 -2.00 8.63
N GLU A 202 13.26 -3.29 8.89
CA GLU A 202 14.32 -4.27 9.07
C GLU A 202 15.21 -4.37 7.83
N TYR A 203 14.59 -4.43 6.65
CA TYR A 203 15.30 -4.55 5.40
C TYR A 203 16.15 -3.31 5.10
N VAL A 204 15.58 -2.11 5.16
CA VAL A 204 16.30 -0.85 4.90
C VAL A 204 17.44 -0.63 5.88
N LYS A 205 17.23 -0.87 7.19
CA LYS A 205 18.30 -0.75 8.20
C LYS A 205 19.45 -1.73 7.97
N SER A 206 19.20 -2.83 7.27
CA SER A 206 20.24 -3.80 6.95
C SER A 206 21.11 -3.42 5.73
N LEU A 207 20.71 -2.42 4.93
CA LEU A 207 21.43 -2.01 3.72
C LEU A 207 22.69 -1.21 4.07
N LYS A 208 23.83 -1.51 3.42
CA LYS A 208 25.12 -0.83 3.67
C LYS A 208 25.12 0.68 3.40
N ASP A 209 24.22 1.16 2.52
CA ASP A 209 24.12 2.57 2.10
C ASP A 209 22.82 3.24 2.61
N SER A 210 22.26 2.80 3.74
CA SER A 210 20.89 3.13 4.15
C SER A 210 20.67 4.51 4.78
N THR A 211 21.74 5.26 5.09
CA THR A 211 21.65 6.46 5.95
C THR A 211 20.65 7.50 5.44
N THR A 212 20.58 7.73 4.13
CA THR A 212 19.67 8.71 3.53
C THR A 212 18.22 8.21 3.39
N ILE A 213 17.99 6.90 3.39
CA ILE A 213 16.65 6.32 3.23
C ILE A 213 15.96 6.11 4.56
N ILE A 214 16.72 5.88 5.63
CA ILE A 214 16.14 5.70 6.97
C ILE A 214 15.25 6.90 7.34
N ASP A 215 15.67 8.12 7.01
CA ASP A 215 14.91 9.34 7.29
C ASP A 215 13.62 9.46 6.47
N LYS A 216 13.50 8.71 5.36
CA LYS A 216 12.30 8.66 4.51
C LYS A 216 11.31 7.58 4.92
N LEU A 217 11.67 6.72 5.88
CA LEU A 217 10.74 5.72 6.39
C LEU A 217 9.62 6.44 7.14
N ASN A 218 8.38 6.14 6.76
CA ASN A 218 7.20 6.58 7.49
C ASN A 218 7.05 5.71 8.75
N LEU A 219 7.88 5.98 9.77
CA LEU A 219 7.88 5.28 11.05
C LEU A 219 6.64 5.62 11.88
N ALA A 220 6.07 6.81 11.71
CA ALA A 220 4.88 7.25 12.46
C ALA A 220 3.68 6.33 12.20
N ASN A 221 3.44 5.96 10.93
CA ASN A 221 2.36 5.03 10.60
C ASN A 221 2.61 3.61 11.16
N ILE A 222 3.85 3.14 11.15
CA ILE A 222 4.24 1.82 11.68
C ILE A 222 4.07 1.78 13.22
N GLN A 223 4.53 2.83 13.89
CA GLN A 223 4.46 2.97 15.35
C GLN A 223 3.00 3.17 15.82
N TYR A 224 2.17 3.87 15.05
CA TYR A 224 0.76 4.08 15.36
C TYR A 224 -0.03 2.76 15.35
N GLU A 225 0.17 1.92 14.33
CA GLU A 225 -0.47 0.58 14.27
C GLU A 225 0.02 -0.35 15.40
N ALA A 226 1.29 -0.25 15.80
CA ALA A 226 1.87 -1.09 16.84
C ALA A 226 1.52 -0.67 18.28
N ASP A 227 1.60 0.63 18.60
CA ASP A 227 1.53 1.14 19.98
C ASP A 227 0.16 1.74 20.37
N TRP A 228 -0.65 2.20 19.41
CA TRP A 228 -1.83 3.04 19.66
C TRP A 228 -3.19 2.37 19.39
N GLY A 229 -3.20 1.09 19.02
CA GLY A 229 -4.42 0.30 18.74
C GLY A 229 -5.41 0.10 19.91
N GLY A 230 -5.28 0.83 21.02
CA GLY A 230 -6.13 0.73 22.20
C GLY A 230 -6.27 1.99 23.08
N ARG A 231 -5.80 3.17 22.65
CA ARG A 231 -6.02 4.44 23.37
C ARG A 231 -7.18 5.21 22.74
N GLU A 232 -7.92 5.97 23.55
CA GLU A 232 -8.91 6.92 23.02
C GLU A 232 -8.21 7.93 22.10
N PRO A 233 -8.73 8.13 20.88
CA PRO A 233 -8.11 9.04 19.93
C PRO A 233 -8.19 10.47 20.47
N PHE A 234 -7.06 11.20 20.42
CA PHE A 234 -6.97 12.59 20.89
C PHE A 234 -7.93 13.54 20.15
N PHE A 235 -8.33 13.17 18.93
CA PHE A 235 -9.31 13.90 18.12
C PHE A 235 -10.52 13.01 17.85
N PRO A 236 -11.72 13.59 17.74
CA PRO A 236 -12.92 12.84 17.35
C PRO A 236 -12.72 12.06 16.05
N PRO A 237 -13.21 10.81 15.97
CA PRO A 237 -13.14 10.03 14.74
C PRO A 237 -13.95 10.71 13.64
N HIS A 238 -13.45 10.68 12.40
CA HIS A 238 -14.20 11.18 11.26
C HIS A 238 -15.41 10.29 10.97
N LEU A 239 -16.49 10.91 10.50
CA LEU A 239 -17.64 10.20 9.95
C LEU A 239 -17.22 9.36 8.74
N THR A 240 -17.90 8.24 8.52
CA THR A 240 -17.66 7.42 7.33
C THR A 240 -18.05 8.19 6.06
N PRO A 241 -17.46 7.88 4.88
CA PRO A 241 -17.82 8.55 3.63
C PRO A 241 -19.32 8.50 3.31
N ILE A 242 -19.99 7.41 3.69
CA ILE A 242 -21.44 7.24 3.54
C ILE A 242 -22.19 8.25 4.42
N GLN A 243 -21.83 8.34 5.70
CA GLN A 243 -22.45 9.28 6.64
C GLN A 243 -22.20 10.75 6.26
N ILE A 244 -21.00 11.07 5.76
CA ILE A 244 -20.68 12.41 5.25
C ILE A 244 -21.59 12.73 4.06
N HIS A 245 -21.68 11.82 3.10
CA HIS A 245 -22.46 12.03 1.89
C HIS A 245 -23.98 12.14 2.18
N GLU A 246 -24.50 11.30 3.08
CA GLU A 246 -25.88 11.39 3.57
C GLU A 246 -26.11 12.70 4.33
N GLY A 247 -25.18 13.11 5.19
CA GLY A 247 -25.27 14.36 5.95
C GLY A 247 -25.26 15.59 5.05
N ILE A 248 -24.47 15.59 3.97
CA ILE A 248 -24.48 16.66 2.97
C ILE A 248 -25.82 16.67 2.21
N LYS A 249 -26.32 15.50 1.78
CA LYS A 249 -27.62 15.39 1.09
C LYS A 249 -28.79 15.84 1.96
N SER A 250 -28.74 15.57 3.27
CA SER A 250 -29.77 15.99 4.22
C SER A 250 -29.58 17.42 4.71
N ALA A 251 -28.59 18.16 4.20
CA ALA A 251 -28.20 19.50 4.64
C ALA A 251 -27.85 19.61 6.14
N ARG A 252 -27.50 18.48 6.79
CA ARG A 252 -26.99 18.46 8.17
C ARG A 252 -25.52 18.86 8.21
N LEU A 253 -24.76 18.45 7.18
CA LEU A 253 -23.37 18.80 7.00
C LEU A 253 -23.24 19.74 5.81
N MET A 254 -22.27 20.65 5.88
CA MET A 254 -21.93 21.57 4.80
C MET A 254 -20.49 21.31 4.37
N GLN A 255 -20.27 21.21 3.06
CA GLN A 255 -18.95 21.04 2.48
C GLN A 255 -18.35 22.40 2.11
N GLY A 256 -17.07 22.61 2.42
CA GLY A 256 -16.36 23.85 2.09
C GLY A 256 -14.85 23.68 2.13
N THR A 257 -14.13 24.76 1.80
CA THR A 257 -12.67 24.81 1.88
C THR A 257 -12.23 25.42 3.20
N PHE A 258 -11.41 24.71 3.95
CA PHE A 258 -10.84 25.20 5.21
C PHE A 258 -9.66 26.15 4.96
N LEU A 259 -9.65 27.28 5.65
CA LEU A 259 -8.63 28.32 5.61
C LEU A 259 -8.10 28.52 7.03
N ALA A 260 -6.86 28.14 7.30
CA ALA A 260 -6.26 28.34 8.61
C ALA A 260 -6.01 29.84 8.85
N SER A 261 -6.22 30.29 10.09
CA SER A 261 -5.83 31.65 10.47
C SER A 261 -4.30 31.77 10.48
N ARG A 262 -3.80 32.92 10.04
CA ARG A 262 -2.36 33.25 10.11
C ARG A 262 -1.95 33.74 11.50
N ASP A 263 -2.92 34.24 12.25
CA ASP A 263 -2.69 34.91 13.52
C ASP A 263 -2.96 33.98 14.71
N ASN A 264 -3.67 32.86 14.49
CA ASN A 264 -4.06 31.94 15.56
C ASN A 264 -4.17 30.50 15.05
N PHE A 265 -3.25 29.63 15.47
CA PHE A 265 -3.22 28.22 15.05
C PHE A 265 -4.41 27.38 15.57
N LEU A 266 -5.16 27.89 16.57
CA LEU A 266 -6.39 27.26 17.07
C LEU A 266 -7.63 27.78 16.36
N GLU A 267 -7.49 28.55 15.29
CA GLU A 267 -8.61 29.09 14.53
C GLU A 267 -8.45 28.90 13.03
N GLY A 268 -9.59 28.74 12.38
CA GLY A 268 -9.69 28.80 10.93
C GLY A 268 -11.10 29.14 10.50
N GLN A 269 -11.27 29.27 9.20
CA GLN A 269 -12.52 29.67 8.58
C GLN A 269 -12.83 28.71 7.44
N VAL A 270 -14.09 28.29 7.33
CA VAL A 270 -14.53 27.44 6.23
C VAL A 270 -15.35 28.28 5.26
N ASN A 271 -14.91 28.30 4.01
CA ASN A 271 -15.63 28.91 2.91
C ASN A 271 -16.57 27.89 2.27
N ILE A 272 -17.88 28.12 2.37
CA ILE A 272 -18.92 27.28 1.79
C ILE A 272 -19.47 27.95 0.53
N GLU A 273 -19.56 27.17 -0.55
CA GLU A 273 -20.13 27.65 -1.81
C GLU A 273 -21.61 28.07 -1.61
N GLY A 274 -21.92 29.33 -1.91
CA GLY A 274 -23.28 29.88 -1.76
C GLY A 274 -23.55 30.59 -0.43
N GLN A 275 -22.59 30.65 0.50
CA GLN A 275 -22.65 31.52 1.68
C GLN A 275 -21.70 32.71 1.54
N GLU A 276 -22.17 33.90 1.92
CA GLU A 276 -21.35 35.12 1.89
C GLU A 276 -20.37 35.21 3.06
N LYS A 277 -20.71 34.60 4.19
CA LYS A 277 -19.91 34.63 5.42
C LYS A 277 -19.17 33.31 5.59
N PHE A 278 -17.90 33.40 5.98
CA PHE A 278 -17.14 32.21 6.34
C PHE A 278 -17.53 31.75 7.74
N ILE A 279 -17.55 30.43 7.93
CA ILE A 279 -17.86 29.83 9.22
C ILE A 279 -16.58 29.70 10.01
N LEU A 280 -16.56 30.31 11.20
CA LEU A 280 -15.44 30.20 12.13
C LEU A 280 -15.39 28.80 12.73
N VAL A 281 -14.20 28.22 12.76
CA VAL A 281 -13.90 26.94 13.41
C VAL A 281 -12.78 27.20 14.41
N GLN A 282 -13.02 26.87 15.68
CA GLN A 282 -12.06 27.13 16.76
C GLN A 282 -11.74 25.87 17.56
N GLY A 283 -10.56 25.90 18.18
CA GLY A 283 -10.07 24.85 19.06
C GLY A 283 -9.60 23.61 18.31
N ARG A 284 -8.81 22.79 19.01
CA ARG A 284 -8.25 21.55 18.44
C ARG A 284 -9.35 20.59 17.96
N GLU A 285 -10.43 20.47 18.73
CA GLU A 285 -11.55 19.60 18.39
C GLU A 285 -12.35 20.12 17.20
N GLY A 286 -12.61 21.42 17.11
CA GLY A 286 -13.32 22.02 15.98
C GLY A 286 -12.52 21.91 14.68
N LEU A 287 -11.21 22.19 14.74
CA LEU A 287 -10.31 22.06 13.60
C LEU A 287 -10.13 20.62 13.12
N ASN A 288 -10.19 19.65 14.04
CA ASN A 288 -10.12 18.20 13.80
C ASN A 288 -9.13 17.79 12.70
N ARG A 289 -7.84 18.13 12.87
CA ARG A 289 -6.75 17.76 11.94
C ARG A 289 -6.86 18.36 10.52
N ALA A 290 -7.72 19.36 10.30
CA ALA A 290 -7.79 20.05 9.02
C ALA A 290 -6.51 20.84 8.73
N VAL A 291 -6.05 20.78 7.48
CA VAL A 291 -4.91 21.55 6.98
C VAL A 291 -5.42 22.64 6.05
N ASN A 292 -4.74 23.78 6.03
CA ASN A 292 -5.09 24.91 5.18
C ASN A 292 -5.24 24.50 3.70
N GLY A 293 -6.42 24.73 3.13
CA GLY A 293 -6.78 24.36 1.77
C GLY A 293 -7.57 23.05 1.63
N ASP A 294 -7.76 22.29 2.72
CA ASP A 294 -8.52 21.04 2.70
C ASP A 294 -10.00 21.27 2.35
N SER A 295 -10.59 20.31 1.63
CA SER A 295 -12.04 20.22 1.49
C SER A 295 -12.61 19.48 2.70
N VAL A 296 -13.30 20.21 3.57
CA VAL A 296 -13.85 19.69 4.82
C VAL A 296 -15.39 19.62 4.77
N ALA A 297 -15.97 18.76 5.60
CA ALA A 297 -17.41 18.73 5.88
C ALA A 297 -17.63 19.13 7.34
N ILE A 298 -18.40 20.18 7.58
CA ILE A 298 -18.64 20.74 8.91
C ILE A 298 -20.11 20.62 9.31
N GLU A 299 -20.33 20.47 10.62
CA GLU A 299 -21.65 20.51 11.27
C GLU A 299 -21.73 21.82 12.06
N LEU A 300 -22.84 22.55 11.90
CA LEU A 300 -23.06 23.76 12.69
C LEU A 300 -23.41 23.39 14.12
N LEU A 301 -22.71 24.02 15.07
CA LEU A 301 -23.08 23.98 16.48
C LEU A 301 -24.37 24.79 16.72
N PRO A 302 -25.11 24.51 17.81
CA PRO A 302 -26.23 25.32 18.24
C PRO A 302 -25.84 26.80 18.40
N GLU A 303 -26.79 27.72 18.18
CA GLU A 303 -26.52 29.18 18.24
C GLU A 303 -25.97 29.63 19.60
N GLU A 304 -26.26 28.89 20.67
CA GLU A 304 -25.77 29.14 22.02
C GLU A 304 -24.24 28.93 22.17
N GLU A 305 -23.65 28.15 21.27
CA GLU A 305 -22.21 27.83 21.27
C GLU A 305 -21.42 28.67 20.25
N TRP A 306 -22.09 29.62 19.58
CA TRP A 306 -21.42 30.47 18.59
C TRP A 306 -20.49 31.47 19.27
N SER A 307 -19.27 31.53 18.75
CA SER A 307 -18.22 32.41 19.23
C SER A 307 -17.83 33.44 18.17
N ALA A 308 -17.22 34.53 18.65
CA ALA A 308 -16.58 35.51 17.79
C ALA A 308 -15.08 35.16 17.60
N PRO A 309 -14.46 35.60 16.50
CA PRO A 309 -13.02 35.46 16.30
C PRO A 309 -12.23 36.06 17.47
N SER A 310 -11.17 35.40 17.90
CA SER A 310 -10.30 35.92 18.95
C SER A 310 -9.43 37.06 18.42
N GLU A 311 -9.21 38.09 19.24
CA GLU A 311 -8.22 39.15 18.96
C GLU A 311 -6.80 38.75 19.40
N LEU A 312 -6.64 37.56 20.02
CA LEU A 312 -5.35 37.08 20.51
C LEU A 312 -4.55 36.43 19.38
N VAL A 313 -3.36 36.99 19.13
CA VAL A 313 -2.36 36.36 18.27
C VAL A 313 -1.71 35.23 19.05
N MET A 314 -1.88 33.99 18.58
CA MET A 314 -1.25 32.79 19.13
C MET A 314 -0.37 32.19 18.06
N MET A 315 0.94 32.16 18.34
CA MET A 315 1.95 31.52 17.49
C MET A 315 2.28 30.15 18.09
N ASP A 316 2.53 29.16 17.23
CA ASP A 316 3.02 27.86 17.69
C ASP A 316 4.46 28.05 18.19
N GLU A 317 4.79 27.56 19.39
CA GLU A 317 6.11 27.77 20.02
C GLU A 317 7.23 26.92 19.38
N GLU A 318 7.05 26.42 18.16
CA GLU A 318 7.98 25.49 17.49
C GLU A 318 9.14 26.17 16.74
N ASP A 319 9.23 27.51 16.72
CA ASP A 319 10.33 28.24 16.04
C ASP A 319 11.61 28.44 16.89
N GLU A 320 11.74 27.79 18.06
CA GLU A 320 12.99 27.75 18.84
C GLU A 320 13.54 26.32 19.02
N SER A 321 14.02 25.69 17.93
CA SER A 321 15.05 24.64 18.02
C SER A 321 15.82 24.44 16.72
#